data_AF-A0A134A9I4-F1
#
_entry.id   AF-A0A134A9I4-F1
#
_cell.length_a   1.000
_cell.length_b   1.000
_cell.length_c   1.000
_cell.angle_alpha   90.00
_cell.angle_beta   90.00
_cell.angle_gamma   90.00
#
_symmetry.space_group_name_H-M   'P 1'
#
loop_
_entity.id
_entity.type
_entity.pdbx_description
1 polymer ?
#
loop_
_entity_poly.entity_id
_entity_poly.type
_entity_poly.pdbx_seq_one_letter_code
_entity_poly.pdbx_strand_id
1 'polypeptide(L)'
;MYQNEPVTNVMPVHLCNFAAIFAGLYLIFRTKFLYNAVYYLTFGPILALILPGIIYYHDNYYVYIFIIMHALIVFTAFFGYAYLNEKPTKKGLIQSIITLLFIFLYAFTYNFIFKEINAMFLKSYIISQVSFIKPIWLYDIVLILTMIFLQFLFYLPIMKKNKKTI
;
A
#
# COMPACT_ATOMS: atom_id res chain seq x y z
N MET A 1 2.11 -24.89 -0.79
CA MET A 1 1.90 -23.43 -0.59
C MET A 1 1.47 -23.21 0.84
N TYR A 2 2.03 -22.22 1.53
CA TYR A 2 2.01 -22.08 2.99
C TYR A 2 0.60 -21.90 3.62
N GLN A 3 -0.47 -21.78 2.83
CA GLN A 3 -1.86 -21.70 3.28
C GLN A 3 -2.84 -22.42 2.32
N ASN A 4 -2.37 -23.39 1.52
CA ASN A 4 -3.12 -23.97 0.39
C ASN A 4 -3.59 -22.96 -0.70
N GLU A 5 -3.15 -21.70 -0.61
CA GLU A 5 -3.39 -20.66 -1.61
C GLU A 5 -2.64 -20.95 -2.92
N PRO A 6 -3.27 -20.80 -4.11
CA PRO A 6 -2.61 -21.01 -5.40
C PRO A 6 -1.41 -20.05 -5.60
N VAL A 7 -0.40 -20.42 -6.42
CA VAL A 7 0.84 -19.62 -6.65
C VAL A 7 0.48 -18.18 -6.94
N THR A 8 -0.60 -18.01 -7.68
CA THR A 8 -1.04 -16.76 -8.23
C THR A 8 -1.59 -15.79 -7.16
N ASN A 9 -2.04 -16.28 -6.01
CA ASN A 9 -2.40 -15.47 -4.84
C ASN A 9 -1.20 -15.15 -3.93
N VAL A 10 -0.11 -15.92 -4.04
CA VAL A 10 1.12 -15.71 -3.24
C VAL A 10 2.05 -14.67 -3.88
N MET A 11 1.83 -14.36 -5.16
CA MET A 11 2.57 -13.31 -5.87
C MET A 11 2.33 -11.91 -5.27
N PRO A 12 3.25 -10.95 -5.46
CA PRO A 12 3.08 -9.58 -4.98
C PRO A 12 2.01 -8.84 -5.81
N VAL A 13 0.74 -9.09 -5.52
CA VAL A 13 -0.41 -8.55 -6.27
C VAL A 13 -1.22 -7.51 -5.48
N HIS A 14 -0.87 -7.32 -4.21
CA HIS A 14 -1.50 -6.36 -3.31
C HIS A 14 -0.54 -5.22 -2.93
N LEU A 15 -1.11 -4.07 -2.60
CA LEU A 15 -0.37 -2.85 -2.27
C LEU A 15 0.70 -3.05 -1.20
N CYS A 16 0.35 -3.74 -0.11
CA CYS A 16 1.25 -3.96 1.02
C CYS A 16 2.45 -4.86 0.65
N ASN A 17 2.30 -5.75 -0.34
CA ASN A 17 3.41 -6.57 -0.83
C ASN A 17 4.47 -5.69 -1.51
N PHE A 18 4.03 -4.74 -2.35
CA PHE A 18 4.94 -3.75 -2.95
C PHE A 18 5.55 -2.82 -1.91
N ALA A 19 4.76 -2.34 -0.95
CA ALA A 19 5.25 -1.47 0.12
C ALA A 19 6.29 -2.19 1.00
N ALA A 20 6.12 -3.48 1.28
CA ALA A 20 7.11 -4.31 1.97
C ALA A 20 8.42 -4.43 1.20
N ILE A 21 8.34 -4.70 -0.12
CA ILE A 21 9.52 -4.76 -0.99
C ILE A 21 10.25 -3.40 -1.00
N PHE A 22 9.52 -2.29 -1.18
CA PHE A 22 10.13 -0.97 -1.16
C PHE A 22 10.73 -0.62 0.21
N ALA A 23 10.11 -1.04 1.31
CA ALA A 23 10.62 -0.84 2.66
C ALA A 23 11.95 -1.59 2.86
N GLY A 24 12.00 -2.87 2.49
CA GLY A 24 13.23 -3.66 2.55
C GLY A 24 14.34 -3.08 1.68
N LEU A 25 14.04 -2.75 0.42
CA LEU A 25 15.00 -2.12 -0.48
C LEU A 25 15.47 -0.75 0.03
N TYR A 26 14.59 0.04 0.63
CA TYR A 26 14.95 1.33 1.21
C TYR A 26 15.94 1.16 2.36
N LEU A 27 15.73 0.20 3.27
CA LEU A 27 16.65 -0.01 4.40
C LEU A 27 18.06 -0.42 3.94
N ILE A 28 18.17 -1.08 2.79
CA ILE A 28 19.45 -1.49 2.18
C ILE A 28 20.08 -0.33 1.41
N PHE A 29 19.38 0.24 0.42
CA PHE A 29 19.96 1.19 -0.54
C PHE A 29 19.80 2.66 -0.15
N ARG A 30 18.88 2.96 0.78
CA ARG A 30 18.62 4.30 1.35
C ARG A 30 18.41 5.40 0.31
N THR A 31 17.71 5.07 -0.79
CA THR A 31 17.43 6.07 -1.82
C THR A 31 16.20 6.91 -1.48
N LYS A 32 16.22 8.20 -1.85
CA LYS A 32 15.08 9.10 -1.69
C LYS A 32 13.83 8.61 -2.42
N PHE A 33 14.01 7.97 -3.58
CA PHE A 33 12.91 7.40 -4.34
C PHE A 33 12.15 6.36 -3.51
N LEU A 34 12.88 5.38 -2.96
CA LEU A 34 12.29 4.30 -2.17
C LEU A 34 11.68 4.84 -0.87
N TYR A 35 12.35 5.78 -0.20
CA TYR A 35 11.79 6.40 1.00
C TYR A 35 10.44 7.09 0.76
N ASN A 36 10.35 7.93 -0.28
CA ASN A 36 9.10 8.63 -0.57
C ASN A 36 7.99 7.64 -0.95
N ALA A 37 8.31 6.60 -1.73
CA ALA A 37 7.35 5.54 -2.06
C ALA A 37 6.84 4.84 -0.78
N VAL A 38 7.73 4.41 0.12
CA VAL A 38 7.36 3.77 1.39
C VAL A 38 6.51 4.71 2.25
N TYR A 39 6.99 5.93 2.49
CA TYR A 39 6.32 6.91 3.34
C TYR A 39 4.88 7.18 2.88
N TYR A 40 4.68 7.49 1.60
CA TYR A 40 3.35 7.82 1.10
C TYR A 40 2.47 6.58 0.92
N LEU A 41 3.01 5.38 0.70
CA LEU A 41 2.22 4.13 0.66
C LEU A 41 1.89 3.56 2.04
N THR A 42 2.47 4.11 3.12
CA THR A 42 2.30 3.63 4.50
C THR A 42 0.84 3.70 5.00
N PHE A 43 -0.04 4.50 4.35
CA PHE A 43 -1.47 4.49 4.68
C PHE A 43 -2.09 3.08 4.58
N GLY A 44 -1.66 2.27 3.60
CA GLY A 44 -2.19 0.92 3.39
C GLY A 44 -1.90 0.01 4.60
N PRO A 45 -0.63 -0.15 4.98
CA PRO A 45 -0.27 -0.89 6.19
C PRO A 45 -0.89 -0.37 7.48
N ILE A 46 -1.03 0.95 7.65
CA ILE A 46 -1.74 1.51 8.81
C ILE A 46 -3.20 1.05 8.84
N LEU A 47 -3.91 1.15 7.70
CA LEU A 47 -5.29 0.68 7.60
C LEU A 47 -5.39 -0.83 7.83
N ALA A 48 -4.44 -1.62 7.32
CA ALA A 48 -4.41 -3.07 7.51
C ALA A 48 -4.18 -3.49 8.97
N LEU A 49 -3.45 -2.69 9.76
CA LEU A 49 -3.25 -2.92 11.19
C LEU A 49 -4.49 -2.54 12.03
N ILE A 50 -5.22 -1.48 11.64
CA ILE A 50 -6.43 -1.03 12.35
C ILE A 50 -7.63 -1.89 11.97
N LEU A 51 -7.75 -2.23 10.70
CA LEU A 51 -8.85 -2.99 10.10
C LEU A 51 -8.27 -4.21 9.39
N PRO A 52 -7.88 -5.26 10.13
CA PRO A 52 -7.43 -6.50 9.51
C PRO A 52 -8.60 -7.12 8.74
N GLY A 53 -8.55 -7.06 7.42
CA GLY A 53 -9.61 -7.55 6.52
C GLY A 53 -9.66 -9.07 6.34
N ILE A 54 -8.87 -9.83 7.11
CA ILE A 54 -8.74 -11.27 6.93
C ILE A 54 -9.49 -11.98 8.04
N ILE A 55 -10.55 -12.68 7.64
CA ILE A 55 -11.53 -13.33 8.53
C ILE A 55 -11.17 -14.80 8.77
N TYR A 56 -10.27 -15.37 7.96
CA TYR A 56 -9.89 -16.78 8.03
C TYR A 56 -8.39 -16.96 7.73
N TYR A 57 -7.66 -17.54 8.68
CA TYR A 57 -6.30 -18.03 8.47
C TYR A 57 -6.31 -19.54 8.70
N HIS A 58 -5.64 -20.30 7.84
CA HIS A 58 -5.55 -21.73 8.00
C HIS A 58 -4.62 -22.11 9.17
N ASP A 59 -3.62 -21.25 9.44
CA ASP A 59 -2.75 -21.33 10.62
C ASP A 59 -2.74 -20.01 11.39
N ASN A 60 -2.92 -20.12 12.72
CA ASN A 60 -2.84 -18.97 13.64
C ASN A 60 -1.51 -18.21 13.55
N TYR A 61 -0.44 -18.88 13.11
CA TYR A 61 0.87 -18.27 12.93
C TYR A 61 0.89 -17.15 11.86
N TYR A 62 0.04 -17.27 10.83
CA TYR A 62 0.01 -16.31 9.73
C TYR A 62 -0.46 -14.91 10.17
N VAL A 63 -1.34 -14.85 11.17
CA VAL A 63 -1.77 -13.57 11.78
C VAL A 63 -0.57 -12.76 12.27
N TYR A 64 0.38 -13.42 12.94
CA TYR A 64 1.57 -12.76 13.46
C TYR A 64 2.48 -12.28 12.33
N ILE A 65 2.68 -13.09 11.29
CA ILE A 65 3.46 -12.67 10.11
C ILE A 65 2.80 -11.44 9.46
N PHE A 66 1.47 -11.47 9.28
CA PHE A 66 0.73 -10.35 8.71
C PHE A 66 0.93 -9.09 9.54
N ILE A 67 0.72 -9.14 10.86
CA ILE A 67 0.88 -7.98 11.75
C ILE A 67 2.32 -7.48 11.73
N ILE A 68 3.31 -8.37 11.89
CA ILE A 68 4.73 -8.02 11.93
C ILE A 68 5.15 -7.35 10.61
N MET A 69 4.78 -7.94 9.47
CA MET A 69 5.13 -7.38 8.16
C MET A 69 4.56 -5.97 7.98
N HIS A 70 3.26 -5.77 8.28
CA HIS A 70 2.66 -4.43 8.16
C HIS A 70 3.28 -3.43 9.14
N ALA A 71 3.55 -3.85 10.38
CA ALA A 71 4.23 -3.03 11.37
C ALA A 71 5.64 -2.64 10.92
N LEU A 72 6.38 -3.53 10.26
CA LEU A 72 7.72 -3.25 9.74
C LEU A 72 7.71 -2.21 8.61
N ILE A 73 6.69 -2.19 7.75
CA ILE A 73 6.55 -1.16 6.72
C ILE A 73 6.33 0.21 7.38
N VAL A 74 5.41 0.27 8.34
CA VAL A 74 5.13 1.50 9.11
C VAL A 74 6.39 1.96 9.84
N PHE A 75 7.06 1.05 10.55
CA PHE A 75 8.33 1.30 11.23
C PHE A 75 9.35 1.90 10.26
N THR A 76 9.50 1.34 9.06
CA THR A 76 10.47 1.82 8.07
C THR A 76 10.25 3.28 7.69
N ALA A 77 8.99 3.70 7.49
CA ALA A 77 8.66 5.08 7.19
C ALA A 77 9.02 6.04 8.34
N PHE A 78 8.67 5.68 9.58
CA PHE A 78 8.97 6.51 10.75
C PHE A 78 10.46 6.49 11.11
N PHE A 79 11.11 5.34 10.98
CA PHE A 79 12.54 5.19 11.21
C PHE A 79 13.36 6.04 10.24
N GLY A 80 12.99 6.03 8.96
CA GLY A 80 13.59 6.90 7.95
C GLY A 80 13.48 8.38 8.32
N TYR A 81 12.30 8.81 8.79
CA TYR A 81 12.07 10.19 9.22
C TYR A 81 12.87 10.58 10.47
N ALA A 82 12.78 9.77 11.52
CA ALA A 82 13.29 10.11 12.85
C ALA A 82 14.80 9.88 13.00
N TYR A 83 15.35 8.84 12.37
CA TYR A 83 16.72 8.39 12.61
C TYR A 83 17.63 8.52 11.38
N LEU A 84 17.07 8.49 10.17
CA LEU A 84 17.85 8.64 8.92
C LEU A 84 17.78 10.05 8.33
N ASN A 85 17.15 11.00 9.05
CA ASN A 85 16.96 12.40 8.62
C ASN A 85 16.25 12.55 7.26
N GLU A 86 15.52 11.54 6.82
CA GLU A 86 14.83 11.58 5.54
C GLU A 86 13.54 12.40 5.63
N LYS A 87 13.34 13.30 4.68
CA LYS A 87 12.18 14.18 4.65
C LYS A 87 11.32 13.88 3.43
N PRO A 88 10.06 13.48 3.62
CA PRO A 88 9.14 13.31 2.50
C PRO A 88 8.94 14.65 1.80
N THR A 89 8.85 14.62 0.47
CA THR A 89 8.82 15.84 -0.36
C THR A 89 7.59 15.90 -1.26
N LYS A 90 7.23 17.09 -1.76
CA LYS A 90 6.15 17.27 -2.75
C LYS A 90 6.44 16.51 -4.04
N LYS A 91 7.70 16.52 -4.50
CA LYS A 91 8.13 15.74 -5.68
C LYS A 91 7.96 14.23 -5.40
N GLY A 92 8.28 13.80 -4.19
CA GLY A 92 8.06 12.43 -3.71
C GLY A 92 6.59 12.01 -3.67
N LEU A 93 5.66 12.93 -3.37
CA LEU A 93 4.22 12.65 -3.43
C LEU A 93 3.80 12.32 -4.86
N ILE A 94 4.17 13.17 -5.82
CA ILE A 94 3.85 12.94 -7.25
C ILE A 94 4.47 11.62 -7.73
N GLN A 95 5.74 11.38 -7.36
CA GLN A 95 6.42 10.12 -7.65
C GLN A 95 5.65 8.92 -7.05
N SER A 96 5.20 8.99 -5.80
CA SER A 96 4.43 7.93 -5.15
C SER A 96 3.05 7.72 -5.79
N ILE A 97 2.38 8.78 -6.24
CA ILE A 97 1.14 8.67 -7.01
C ILE A 97 1.41 7.93 -8.32
N ILE A 98 2.47 8.29 -9.03
CA ILE A 98 2.88 7.58 -10.26
C ILE A 98 3.18 6.11 -9.96
N THR A 99 3.92 5.81 -8.89
CA THR A 99 4.18 4.44 -8.44
C THR A 99 2.89 3.68 -8.14
N LEU A 100 1.93 4.29 -7.45
CA LEU A 100 0.62 3.69 -7.17
C LEU A 100 -0.14 3.36 -8.46
N LEU A 101 -0.16 4.28 -9.44
CA LEU A 101 -0.80 4.05 -10.73
C LEU A 101 -0.14 2.90 -11.50
N PHE A 102 1.20 2.79 -11.46
CA PHE A 102 1.90 1.64 -12.04
C PHE A 102 1.57 0.32 -11.34
N ILE A 103 1.41 0.32 -10.00
CA ILE A 103 0.96 -0.86 -9.26
C ILE A 103 -0.45 -1.27 -9.68
N PHE A 104 -1.36 -0.31 -9.85
CA PHE A 104 -2.71 -0.57 -10.36
C PHE A 104 -2.69 -1.10 -11.80
N LEU A 105 -1.86 -0.55 -12.68
CA LEU A 105 -1.69 -1.04 -14.04
C LEU A 105 -1.15 -2.48 -14.07
N TYR A 106 -0.18 -2.79 -13.21
CA TYR A 106 0.32 -4.14 -13.01
C TYR A 106 -0.80 -5.07 -12.54
N ALA A 107 -1.56 -4.68 -11.51
CA ALA A 107 -2.66 -5.48 -10.98
C ALA A 107 -3.77 -5.69 -12.01
N PHE A 108 -4.09 -4.68 -12.82
CA PHE A 108 -5.05 -4.79 -13.92
C PHE A 108 -4.61 -5.82 -14.96
N THR A 109 -3.36 -5.73 -15.41
CA THR A 109 -2.77 -6.72 -16.34
C THR A 109 -2.75 -8.13 -15.72
N TYR A 110 -2.41 -8.24 -14.43
CA TYR A 110 -2.38 -9.50 -13.72
C TYR A 110 -3.78 -10.14 -13.63
N ASN A 111 -4.80 -9.36 -13.28
CA ASN A 111 -6.20 -9.78 -13.25
C ASN A 111 -6.74 -10.19 -14.62
N PHE A 112 -6.25 -9.59 -15.70
CA PHE A 112 -6.61 -9.96 -17.06
C PHE A 112 -6.05 -11.33 -17.44
N ILE A 113 -4.78 -11.60 -17.10
CA ILE A 113 -4.11 -12.88 -17.36
C ILE A 113 -4.70 -13.99 -16.48
N PHE A 114 -4.85 -13.71 -15.19
CA PHE A 114 -5.31 -14.68 -14.19
C PHE A 114 -6.75 -14.37 -13.76
N LYS A 115 -7.69 -15.09 -14.37
CA LYS A 115 -9.12 -14.77 -14.26
C LYS A 115 -9.72 -14.96 -12.86
N GLU A 116 -9.11 -15.79 -12.02
CA GLU A 116 -9.66 -16.17 -10.71
C GLU A 116 -9.22 -15.25 -9.57
N ILE A 117 -8.35 -14.26 -9.84
CA ILE A 117 -7.69 -13.46 -8.81
C ILE A 117 -8.33 -12.09 -8.71
N ASN A 118 -8.28 -11.53 -7.50
CA ASN A 118 -8.73 -10.18 -7.19
C ASN A 118 -7.56 -9.28 -6.74
N ALA A 119 -6.58 -9.07 -7.63
CA ALA A 119 -5.44 -8.20 -7.34
C ALA A 119 -5.92 -6.76 -7.15
N MET A 120 -5.42 -6.08 -6.11
CA MET A 120 -5.80 -4.70 -5.74
C MET A 120 -7.31 -4.44 -5.61
N PHE A 121 -8.12 -5.48 -5.40
CA PHE A 121 -9.59 -5.40 -5.31
C PHE A 121 -10.30 -4.94 -6.60
N LEU A 122 -9.70 -5.14 -7.78
CA LEU A 122 -10.25 -4.66 -9.06
C LEU A 122 -11.38 -5.52 -9.66
N LYS A 123 -11.59 -6.75 -9.15
CA LYS A 123 -12.69 -7.63 -9.62
C LYS A 123 -13.84 -7.73 -8.63
N SER A 124 -13.52 -7.66 -7.34
CA SER A 124 -14.52 -7.67 -6.29
C SER A 124 -14.16 -6.68 -5.19
N TYR A 125 -15.21 -6.14 -4.59
CA TYR A 125 -15.15 -5.13 -3.54
C TYR A 125 -14.27 -5.58 -2.37
N ILE A 126 -13.50 -4.65 -1.81
CA ILE A 126 -12.65 -4.89 -0.64
C ILE A 126 -13.46 -5.37 0.57
N ILE A 127 -14.68 -4.84 0.73
CA ILE A 127 -15.64 -5.20 1.78
C ILE A 127 -17.07 -5.11 1.23
N SER A 128 -18.02 -5.83 1.82
CA SER A 128 -19.41 -5.83 1.36
C SER A 128 -20.10 -4.46 1.54
N GLN A 129 -19.66 -3.66 2.51
CA GLN A 129 -20.23 -2.35 2.82
C GLN A 129 -20.04 -1.34 1.69
N VAL A 130 -19.06 -1.54 0.79
CA VAL A 130 -18.83 -0.64 -0.36
C VAL A 130 -19.42 -1.19 -1.67
N SER A 131 -20.12 -2.33 -1.63
CA SER A 131 -20.71 -2.94 -2.84
C SER A 131 -21.90 -2.18 -3.42
N PHE A 132 -22.32 -1.08 -2.77
CA PHE A 132 -23.31 -0.15 -3.33
C PHE A 132 -22.73 0.68 -4.49
N ILE A 133 -21.41 0.82 -4.58
CA ILE A 133 -20.73 1.54 -5.67
C ILE A 133 -20.73 0.66 -6.91
N LYS A 134 -21.80 0.76 -7.70
CA LYS A 134 -21.93 0.04 -8.97
C LYS A 134 -21.92 1.04 -10.13
N PRO A 135 -21.37 0.66 -11.30
CA PRO A 135 -20.69 -0.60 -11.64
C PRO A 135 -19.23 -0.68 -11.11
N ILE A 136 -18.59 -1.86 -11.21
CA ILE A 136 -17.26 -2.11 -10.62
C ILE A 136 -16.16 -1.15 -11.13
N TRP A 137 -16.23 -0.72 -12.40
CA TRP A 137 -15.26 0.24 -12.94
C TRP A 137 -15.36 1.62 -12.25
N LEU A 138 -16.56 2.01 -11.79
CA LEU A 138 -16.73 3.22 -11.00
C LEU A 138 -16.11 3.05 -9.60
N TYR A 139 -16.26 1.86 -9.01
CA TYR A 139 -15.59 1.51 -7.76
C TYR A 139 -14.07 1.59 -7.89
N ASP A 140 -13.48 1.09 -8.99
CA ASP A 140 -12.03 1.16 -9.22
C ASP A 140 -11.52 2.62 -9.25
N ILE A 141 -12.25 3.50 -9.93
CA ILE A 141 -11.94 4.94 -9.97
C ILE A 141 -12.01 5.54 -8.56
N VAL A 142 -13.10 5.26 -7.83
CA VAL A 142 -13.27 5.76 -6.45
C VAL A 142 -12.17 5.23 -5.53
N LEU A 143 -11.78 3.97 -5.67
CA LEU A 143 -10.69 3.34 -4.91
C LEU A 143 -9.36 4.03 -5.17
N ILE A 144 -8.98 4.22 -6.44
CA ILE A 144 -7.74 4.90 -6.84
C ILE A 144 -7.73 6.35 -6.30
N LEU A 145 -8.83 7.09 -6.48
CA LEU A 145 -8.94 8.46 -5.98
C LEU A 145 -8.84 8.53 -4.46
N THR A 146 -9.46 7.58 -3.75
CA THR A 146 -9.38 7.49 -2.29
C THR A 146 -7.94 7.23 -1.85
N MET A 147 -7.23 6.30 -2.50
CA MET A 147 -5.82 6.04 -2.19
C MET A 147 -4.91 7.24 -2.46
N ILE A 148 -5.12 7.95 -3.58
CA ILE A 148 -4.40 9.20 -3.88
C ILE A 148 -4.71 10.27 -2.83
N PHE A 149 -5.97 10.39 -2.42
CA PHE A 149 -6.39 11.31 -1.37
C PHE A 149 -5.71 10.98 -0.03
N LEU A 150 -5.58 9.70 0.33
CA LEU A 150 -4.85 9.27 1.52
C LEU A 150 -3.36 9.64 1.44
N GLN A 151 -2.69 9.46 0.29
CA GLN A 151 -1.32 9.94 0.12
C GLN A 151 -1.21 11.47 0.32
N PHE A 152 -2.20 12.22 -0.17
CA PHE A 152 -2.26 13.66 0.04
C PHE A 152 -2.45 14.03 1.51
N LEU A 153 -3.26 13.30 2.28
CA LEU A 153 -3.38 13.52 3.73
C LEU A 153 -2.03 13.36 4.44
N PHE A 154 -1.23 12.37 4.06
CA PHE A 154 0.14 12.18 4.58
C PHE A 154 1.10 13.31 4.19
N TYR A 155 0.80 14.06 3.13
CA TYR A 155 1.56 15.24 2.73
C TYR A 155 1.22 16.51 3.55
N LEU A 156 0.01 16.60 4.13
CA LEU A 156 -0.45 17.80 4.85
C LEU A 156 0.48 18.24 6.01
N PRO A 157 0.98 17.35 6.88
CA PRO A 157 1.86 17.75 7.98
C PRO A 157 3.16 18.39 7.48
N ILE A 158 3.68 17.90 6.36
CA ILE A 158 4.91 18.41 5.72
C ILE A 158 4.67 19.81 5.17
N MET A 159 3.53 20.01 4.50
CA MET A 159 3.18 21.30 3.92
C MET A 159 3.02 22.38 5.00
N LYS A 160 2.44 22.03 6.16
CA LYS A 160 2.33 22.95 7.31
C LYS A 160 3.71 23.33 7.88
N LYS A 161 4.66 22.40 7.93
CA LYS A 161 6.02 22.66 8.42
C LYS A 161 6.76 23.66 7.54
N ASN A 162 6.66 23.51 6.21
CA ASN A 162 7.32 24.43 5.26
C ASN A 162 6.78 25.87 5.34
N LYS A 163 5.49 26.05 5.66
CA LYS A 163 4.89 27.38 5.85
C LYS A 163 5.29 28.09 7.14
N LYS A 164 5.77 27.37 8.16
CA LYS A 164 6.23 27.97 9.44
C LYS A 164 7.69 28.44 9.40
N THR A 165 8.43 28.07 8.37
CA THR A 165 9.86 28.38 8.16
C THR A 165 10.09 29.51 7.16
N ILE A 166 9.02 30.20 6.74
CA ILE A 166 9.03 31.42 5.91
C ILE A 166 8.44 32.53 6.79
#